data_AF-A0A3D2EZ54-F1
#
_entry.id   AF-A0A3D2EZ54-F1
#
_cell.length_a   1.000
_cell.length_b   1.000
_cell.length_c   1.000
_cell.angle_alpha   90.00
_cell.angle_beta   90.00
_cell.angle_gamma   90.00
#
_symmetry.space_group_name_H-M   'P 1'
#
loop_
_entity.id
_entity.type
_entity.pdbx_description
1 polymer ?
#
loop_
_entity_poly.entity_id
_entity_poly.type
_entity_poly.pdbx_seq_one_letter_code
_entity_poly.pdbx_strand_id
1 'polypeptide(L)'
;MSLSQQEFQSATQAIERAQRILIVPHANIDPDGLSSALACYTFLKSLGKEATVIVPETPPESLSFLPGFDVVKEDVSETQQFIMTVSLEEGMEVDKLRYTVEDNKVNIIVSPKNGRIRSQQVTLSEGEPAYDLIIVVDSADLNLLGSVYTDHMDMFSKVPIINIDHHISNTGYGHIKLIDPTAASATEVLYHWFTSRHDLRDKITRDIATLLLTGLITDTRSFQNPNTTPRSLDIAAELLEMGARQQEIIQNVYKTKPLSTLKIWGRALNQIQIDKNARIVWSAISREDLAEMEAGSKETSGILDDLISTVPDADVYVMFTELEDGGLKASMRSSPAIDVSALSAQIFGGGGHPRAAGFRVTEFDNFQLTVLECVQKLKEGMVAQQSSSQNPPPEPVQKSIPVVKPEVPKKEEVQEPKPKPIEIPKAEESGKVIDVVEELKRDDVS
;
A
#
# COMPACT_ATOMS: atom_id res chain seq x y z
N MET A 1 0.33 -16.26 -6.75
CA MET A 1 -0.64 -15.60 -5.86
C MET A 1 -0.70 -16.38 -4.56
N SER A 2 -0.50 -15.71 -3.43
CA SER A 2 -0.62 -16.31 -2.09
C SER A 2 -2.08 -16.46 -1.65
N LEU A 3 -2.96 -15.61 -2.17
CA LEU A 3 -4.37 -15.54 -1.78
C LEU A 3 -5.21 -16.68 -2.35
N SER A 4 -6.08 -17.20 -1.50
CA SER A 4 -7.04 -18.25 -1.76
C SER A 4 -8.40 -17.68 -2.19
N GLN A 5 -9.20 -18.50 -2.87
CA GLN A 5 -10.59 -18.15 -3.19
C GLN A 5 -11.45 -17.87 -1.96
N GLN A 6 -11.11 -18.44 -0.80
CA GLN A 6 -11.84 -18.23 0.44
C GLN A 6 -11.66 -16.80 0.99
N GLU A 7 -10.47 -16.23 0.83
CA GLU A 7 -10.19 -14.84 1.24
C GLU A 7 -10.99 -13.85 0.37
N PHE A 8 -10.98 -14.05 -0.95
CA PHE A 8 -11.82 -13.26 -1.87
C PHE A 8 -13.31 -13.41 -1.58
N GLN A 9 -13.79 -14.62 -1.28
CA GLN A 9 -15.18 -14.85 -0.91
C GLN A 9 -15.54 -14.12 0.39
N SER A 10 -14.66 -14.12 1.38
CA SER A 10 -14.88 -13.43 2.66
C SER A 10 -14.96 -11.91 2.47
N ALA A 11 -14.06 -11.34 1.68
CA ALA A 11 -14.09 -9.91 1.33
C ALA A 11 -15.36 -9.56 0.54
N THR A 12 -15.76 -10.41 -0.40
CA THR A 12 -16.97 -10.20 -1.21
C THR A 12 -18.24 -10.23 -0.35
N GLN A 13 -18.35 -11.18 0.59
CA GLN A 13 -19.49 -11.23 1.52
C GLN A 13 -19.56 -10.00 2.43
N ALA A 14 -18.42 -9.45 2.84
CA ALA A 14 -18.38 -8.24 3.65
C ALA A 14 -18.92 -7.03 2.88
N ILE A 15 -18.49 -6.83 1.62
CA ILE A 15 -19.03 -5.73 0.81
C ILE A 15 -20.50 -5.96 0.40
N GLU A 16 -20.95 -7.21 0.23
CA GLU A 16 -22.36 -7.52 -0.05
C GLU A 16 -23.26 -7.08 1.12
N ARG A 17 -22.82 -7.26 2.38
CA ARG A 17 -23.55 -6.90 3.60
C ARG A 17 -23.46 -5.42 3.98
N ALA A 18 -22.33 -4.78 3.69
CA ALA A 18 -22.07 -3.38 4.00
C ALA A 18 -22.83 -2.45 3.03
N GLN A 19 -23.22 -1.26 3.47
CA GLN A 19 -23.79 -0.22 2.61
C GLN A 19 -22.99 1.08 2.63
N ARG A 20 -22.43 1.45 3.79
CA ARG A 20 -21.65 2.69 3.98
C ARG A 20 -20.19 2.35 4.25
N ILE A 21 -19.35 2.53 3.24
CA ILE A 21 -17.99 2.00 3.23
C ILE A 21 -16.99 3.16 3.23
N LEU A 22 -16.11 3.18 4.24
CA LEU A 22 -14.97 4.08 4.30
C LEU A 22 -13.77 3.44 3.62
N ILE A 23 -13.05 4.19 2.78
CA ILE A 23 -11.84 3.74 2.10
C ILE A 23 -10.69 4.66 2.49
N VAL A 24 -9.60 4.08 2.97
CA VAL A 24 -8.45 4.84 3.51
C VAL A 24 -7.14 4.22 3.00
N PRO A 25 -6.31 4.95 2.25
CA PRO A 25 -4.93 4.57 1.98
C PRO A 25 -3.98 5.03 3.10
N HIS A 26 -2.69 4.71 3.01
CA HIS A 26 -1.67 5.33 3.86
C HIS A 26 -1.63 6.86 3.71
N ALA A 27 -1.18 7.56 4.76
CA ALA A 27 -1.22 9.02 4.84
C ALA A 27 -0.30 9.72 3.83
N ASN A 28 0.95 9.24 3.70
CA ASN A 28 1.93 9.76 2.74
C ASN A 28 1.62 9.26 1.33
N ILE A 29 0.51 9.74 0.76
CA ILE A 29 -0.13 9.15 -0.41
C ILE A 29 0.80 9.07 -1.62
N ASP A 30 0.85 7.89 -2.24
CA ASP A 30 1.54 7.66 -3.50
C ASP A 30 0.54 7.26 -4.61
N PRO A 31 0.99 7.09 -5.85
CA PRO A 31 0.10 6.73 -6.94
C PRO A 31 -0.57 5.36 -6.80
N ASP A 32 0.05 4.36 -6.14
CA ASP A 32 -0.57 3.04 -5.96
C ASP A 32 -1.64 3.09 -4.86
N GLY A 33 -1.35 3.75 -3.74
CA GLY A 33 -2.31 3.96 -2.66
C GLY A 33 -3.54 4.75 -3.11
N LEU A 34 -3.34 5.85 -3.84
CA LEU A 34 -4.46 6.66 -4.35
C LEU A 34 -5.27 5.90 -5.40
N SER A 35 -4.59 5.23 -6.34
CA SER A 35 -5.27 4.48 -7.39
C SER A 35 -6.04 3.28 -6.82
N SER A 36 -5.50 2.62 -5.80
CA SER A 36 -6.17 1.54 -5.06
C SER A 36 -7.45 2.05 -4.39
N ALA A 37 -7.38 3.20 -3.71
CA ALA A 37 -8.52 3.79 -3.02
C ALA A 37 -9.63 4.19 -4.00
N LEU A 38 -9.27 4.87 -5.10
CA LEU A 38 -10.20 5.28 -6.15
C LEU A 38 -10.77 4.09 -6.93
N ALA A 39 -9.98 3.03 -7.14
CA ALA A 39 -10.46 1.80 -7.79
C ALA A 39 -11.53 1.12 -6.92
N CYS A 40 -11.29 0.99 -5.61
CA CYS A 40 -12.27 0.53 -4.63
C CYS A 40 -13.52 1.42 -4.65
N TYR A 41 -13.37 2.75 -4.65
CA TYR A 41 -14.50 3.67 -4.68
C TYR A 41 -15.37 3.45 -5.91
N THR A 42 -14.81 3.55 -7.11
CA THR A 42 -15.56 3.42 -8.36
C THR A 42 -16.18 2.03 -8.49
N PHE A 43 -15.48 0.98 -8.07
CA PHE A 43 -15.98 -0.38 -8.03
C PHE A 43 -17.20 -0.51 -7.08
N LEU A 44 -17.09 -0.04 -5.85
CA LEU A 44 -18.19 -0.08 -4.87
C LEU A 44 -19.39 0.77 -5.30
N LYS A 45 -19.17 1.93 -5.93
CA LYS A 45 -20.26 2.73 -6.52
C LYS A 45 -21.02 1.94 -7.60
N SER A 46 -20.33 1.15 -8.42
CA SER A 46 -20.95 0.30 -9.45
C SER A 46 -21.80 -0.85 -8.88
N LEU A 47 -21.58 -1.19 -7.61
CA LEU A 47 -22.34 -2.16 -6.82
C LEU A 47 -23.48 -1.50 -6.00
N GLY A 48 -23.72 -0.20 -6.16
CA GLY A 48 -24.78 0.53 -5.47
C GLY A 48 -24.47 0.91 -4.02
N LYS A 49 -23.19 0.89 -3.62
CA LYS A 49 -22.75 1.22 -2.26
C LYS A 49 -22.53 2.73 -2.07
N GLU A 50 -22.60 3.17 -0.82
CA GLU A 50 -22.21 4.51 -0.39
C GLU A 50 -20.75 4.46 0.07
N ALA A 51 -19.83 4.77 -0.84
CA ALA A 51 -18.40 4.79 -0.55
C ALA A 51 -17.90 6.21 -0.30
N THR A 52 -16.99 6.37 0.67
CA THR A 52 -16.23 7.61 0.94
C THR A 52 -14.75 7.31 0.93
N VAL A 53 -13.94 8.14 0.25
CA VAL A 53 -12.47 8.06 0.26
C VAL A 53 -11.92 9.19 1.11
N ILE A 54 -11.10 8.86 2.10
CA ILE A 54 -10.38 9.83 2.93
C ILE A 54 -8.89 9.68 2.70
N VAL A 55 -8.22 10.77 2.33
CA VAL A 55 -6.76 10.86 2.25
C VAL A 55 -6.34 12.07 3.09
N PRO A 56 -5.61 11.90 4.20
CA PRO A 56 -5.32 12.99 5.14
C PRO A 56 -4.36 14.04 4.60
N GLU A 57 -3.55 13.69 3.60
CA GLU A 57 -2.63 14.61 2.94
C GLU A 57 -3.13 14.96 1.55
N THR A 58 -2.86 16.19 1.12
CA THR A 58 -3.23 16.65 -0.23
C THR A 58 -2.52 15.80 -1.28
N PRO A 59 -3.25 15.07 -2.15
CA PRO A 59 -2.62 14.26 -3.18
C PRO A 59 -1.84 15.12 -4.18
N PRO A 60 -0.74 14.60 -4.77
CA PRO A 60 0.03 15.32 -5.77
C PRO A 60 -0.83 15.74 -6.97
N GLU A 61 -0.69 16.99 -7.43
CA GLU A 61 -1.42 17.52 -8.59
C GLU A 61 -1.14 16.72 -9.88
N SER A 62 0.03 16.08 -9.99
CA SER A 62 0.37 15.16 -11.09
C SER A 62 -0.57 13.96 -11.20
N LEU A 63 -1.36 13.66 -10.17
CA LEU A 63 -2.37 12.60 -10.14
C LEU A 63 -3.79 13.10 -10.38
N SER A 64 -4.00 14.40 -10.60
CA SER A 64 -5.32 14.99 -10.85
C SER A 64 -6.06 14.44 -12.08
N PHE A 65 -5.34 13.80 -13.00
CA PHE A 65 -5.91 13.11 -14.17
C PHE A 65 -6.64 11.80 -13.80
N LEU A 66 -6.46 11.27 -12.59
CA LEU A 66 -7.06 10.01 -12.19
C LEU A 66 -8.60 10.12 -12.06
N PRO A 67 -9.37 9.15 -12.59
CA PRO A 67 -10.81 9.15 -12.43
C PRO A 67 -11.24 9.17 -10.97
N GLY A 68 -12.05 10.17 -10.60
CA GLY A 68 -12.54 10.32 -9.23
C GLY A 68 -11.60 11.08 -8.30
N PHE A 69 -10.53 11.72 -8.80
CA PHE A 69 -9.65 12.54 -7.97
C PHE A 69 -10.40 13.58 -7.10
N ASP A 70 -11.42 14.23 -7.66
CA ASP A 70 -12.21 15.26 -6.98
C ASP A 70 -13.13 14.74 -5.85
N VAL A 71 -13.30 13.41 -5.71
CA VAL A 71 -14.16 12.84 -4.66
C VAL A 71 -13.44 12.59 -3.35
N VAL A 72 -12.11 12.71 -3.36
CA VAL A 72 -11.26 12.52 -2.18
C VAL A 72 -11.53 13.64 -1.18
N LYS A 73 -11.70 13.26 0.09
CA LYS A 73 -11.84 14.22 1.20
C LYS A 73 -10.64 14.10 2.13
N GLU A 74 -10.35 15.17 2.85
CA GLU A 74 -9.21 15.23 3.77
C GLU A 74 -9.52 14.65 5.16
N ASP A 75 -10.80 14.62 5.55
CA ASP A 75 -11.20 14.16 6.88
C ASP A 75 -12.58 13.48 6.87
N VAL A 76 -12.79 12.64 7.87
CA VAL A 76 -14.04 11.95 8.15
C VAL A 76 -15.03 12.96 8.74
N SER A 77 -16.11 13.25 8.01
CA SER A 77 -17.21 14.05 8.56
C SER A 77 -18.07 13.18 9.48
N GLU A 78 -17.68 13.02 10.74
CA GLU A 78 -18.49 12.39 11.76
C GLU A 78 -19.45 13.41 12.40
N THR A 79 -20.68 13.50 11.90
CA THR A 79 -21.76 14.03 12.75
C THR A 79 -22.43 12.88 13.45
N GLN A 80 -22.11 12.66 14.72
CA GLN A 80 -22.89 11.76 15.57
C GLN A 80 -24.34 12.26 15.60
N GLN A 81 -25.22 11.55 14.91
CA GLN A 81 -26.63 11.87 14.93
C GLN A 81 -27.22 11.38 16.23
N PHE A 82 -28.05 12.20 16.87
CA PHE A 82 -28.84 11.81 18.03
C PHE A 82 -30.30 11.71 17.60
N ILE A 83 -30.87 10.51 17.70
CA ILE A 83 -32.23 10.23 17.21
C ILE A 83 -33.20 10.21 18.40
N MET A 84 -34.24 11.04 18.29
CA MET A 84 -35.40 11.01 19.19
C MET A 84 -36.59 10.45 18.40
N THR A 85 -36.99 9.22 18.71
CA THR A 85 -38.13 8.56 18.09
C THR A 85 -39.38 8.74 18.97
N VAL A 86 -40.50 9.14 18.37
CA VAL A 86 -41.79 9.30 19.05
C VAL A 86 -42.79 8.32 18.45
N SER A 87 -43.13 7.27 19.20
CA SER A 87 -44.07 6.24 18.78
C SER A 87 -45.51 6.76 18.83
N LEU A 88 -46.18 6.84 17.69
CA LEU A 88 -47.58 7.28 17.57
C LEU A 88 -48.54 6.08 17.65
N GLU A 89 -49.68 6.26 18.31
CA GLU A 89 -50.76 5.25 18.31
C GLU A 89 -51.52 5.25 16.97
N GLU A 90 -52.23 4.16 16.67
CA GLU A 90 -52.98 4.01 15.42
C GLU A 90 -54.02 5.12 15.25
N GLY A 91 -53.97 5.83 14.11
CA GLY A 91 -54.83 6.98 13.82
C GLY A 91 -54.37 8.32 14.43
N MET A 92 -53.22 8.37 15.11
CA MET A 92 -52.62 9.62 15.60
C MET A 92 -51.73 10.26 14.52
N GLU A 93 -51.92 11.56 14.28
CA GLU A 93 -51.08 12.34 13.36
C GLU A 93 -50.38 13.49 14.07
N VAL A 94 -49.19 13.86 13.58
CA VAL A 94 -48.48 15.08 14.04
C VAL A 94 -49.03 16.29 13.30
N ASP A 95 -49.42 17.33 14.03
CA ASP A 95 -49.81 18.64 13.48
C ASP A 95 -48.58 19.51 13.24
N LYS A 96 -47.74 19.66 14.27
CA LYS A 96 -46.57 20.56 14.25
C LYS A 96 -45.38 19.93 14.95
N LEU A 97 -44.23 20.05 14.30
CA LEU A 97 -42.92 19.79 14.90
C LEU A 97 -42.15 21.12 14.93
N ARG A 98 -41.68 21.51 16.11
CA ARG A 98 -40.86 22.72 16.30
C ARG A 98 -39.68 22.39 17.22
N TYR A 99 -38.60 23.13 17.08
CA TYR A 99 -37.51 23.10 18.05
C TYR A 99 -37.11 24.52 18.45
N THR A 100 -36.67 24.69 19.70
CA THR A 100 -36.02 25.93 20.17
C THR A 100 -34.68 25.59 20.81
N VAL A 101 -33.72 26.50 20.69
CA VAL A 101 -32.41 26.40 21.33
C VAL A 101 -32.27 27.57 22.30
N GLU A 102 -32.36 27.28 23.59
CA GLU A 102 -32.31 28.28 24.68
C GLU A 102 -31.48 27.72 25.83
N ASP A 103 -30.61 28.53 26.44
CA ASP A 103 -29.75 28.14 27.58
C ASP A 103 -28.98 26.81 27.38
N ASN A 104 -28.39 26.61 26.21
CA ASN A 104 -27.71 25.37 25.81
C ASN A 104 -28.59 24.11 25.88
N LYS A 105 -29.92 24.26 25.77
CA LYS A 105 -30.88 23.17 25.70
C LYS A 105 -31.61 23.21 24.37
N VAL A 106 -31.79 22.04 23.77
CA VAL A 106 -32.66 21.86 22.61
C VAL A 106 -34.01 21.36 23.10
N ASN A 107 -35.06 22.16 22.94
CA ASN A 107 -36.43 21.77 23.25
C ASN A 107 -37.13 21.34 21.96
N ILE A 108 -37.46 20.05 21.83
CA ILE A 108 -38.25 19.54 20.70
C ILE A 108 -39.73 19.49 21.11
N ILE A 109 -40.58 20.22 20.40
CA ILE A 109 -42.01 20.36 20.67
C ILE A 109 -42.79 19.65 19.57
N VAL A 110 -43.39 18.52 19.92
CA VAL A 110 -44.25 17.70 19.04
C VAL A 110 -45.71 17.91 19.44
N SER A 111 -46.50 18.52 18.55
CA SER A 111 -47.93 18.76 18.76
C SER A 111 -48.75 17.80 17.90
N PRO A 112 -49.50 16.84 18.48
CA PRO A 112 -50.37 15.95 17.71
C PRO A 112 -51.67 16.67 17.29
N LYS A 113 -52.25 16.28 16.15
CA LYS A 113 -53.59 16.74 15.73
C LYS A 113 -54.68 16.21 16.66
N ASN A 114 -54.50 14.99 17.14
CA ASN A 114 -55.44 14.24 17.96
C ASN A 114 -54.69 13.33 18.96
N GLY A 115 -55.29 13.06 20.12
CA GLY A 115 -54.67 12.24 21.16
C GLY A 115 -53.58 12.98 21.95
N ARG A 116 -52.71 12.22 22.64
CA ARG A 116 -51.66 12.77 23.51
C ARG A 116 -50.41 11.89 23.46
N ILE A 117 -49.25 12.52 23.26
CA ILE A 117 -47.94 11.88 23.36
C ILE A 117 -47.48 11.88 24.82
N ARG A 118 -46.99 10.75 25.32
CA ARG A 118 -46.44 10.57 26.67
C ARG A 118 -44.93 10.31 26.62
N SER A 119 -44.23 10.57 27.71
CA SER A 119 -42.76 10.38 27.78
C SER A 119 -42.33 8.94 27.52
N GLN A 120 -43.15 7.94 27.87
CA GLN A 120 -42.87 6.54 27.59
C GLN A 120 -42.87 6.18 26.10
N GLN A 121 -43.44 7.05 25.24
CA GLN A 121 -43.45 6.88 23.78
C GLN A 121 -42.22 7.51 23.11
N VAL A 122 -41.35 8.16 23.90
CA VAL A 122 -40.12 8.77 23.40
C VAL A 122 -38.96 7.82 23.69
N THR A 123 -38.30 7.36 22.64
CA THR A 123 -37.05 6.61 22.74
C THR A 123 -35.90 7.46 22.21
N LEU A 124 -34.78 7.41 22.91
CA LEU A 124 -33.54 8.08 22.54
C LEU A 124 -32.56 7.02 22.09
N SER A 125 -31.95 7.21 20.93
CA SER A 125 -30.90 6.35 20.43
C SER A 125 -29.82 7.19 19.76
N GLU A 126 -28.62 6.63 19.69
CA GLU A 126 -27.61 7.13 18.79
C GLU A 126 -28.04 6.81 17.34
N GLY A 127 -27.60 7.64 16.40
CA GLY A 127 -27.76 7.39 14.98
C GLY A 127 -26.98 6.16 14.56
N GLU A 128 -27.28 5.68 13.36
CA GLU A 128 -26.48 4.60 12.79
C GLU A 128 -25.01 5.05 12.62
N PRO A 129 -24.05 4.13 12.80
CA PRO A 129 -22.64 4.46 12.57
C PRO A 129 -22.46 4.99 11.15
N ALA A 130 -21.58 5.99 11.01
CA ALA A 130 -21.32 6.64 9.72
C ALA A 130 -20.87 5.64 8.65
N TYR A 131 -20.19 4.57 9.08
CA TYR A 131 -19.71 3.48 8.23
C TYR A 131 -19.97 2.13 8.88
N ASP A 132 -20.30 1.13 8.05
CA ASP A 132 -20.47 -0.27 8.47
C ASP A 132 -19.33 -1.18 7.98
N LEU A 133 -18.40 -0.65 7.19
CA LEU A 133 -17.17 -1.30 6.75
C LEU A 133 -16.07 -0.27 6.48
N ILE A 134 -14.82 -0.61 6.84
CA ILE A 134 -13.63 0.12 6.42
C ILE A 134 -12.82 -0.77 5.47
N ILE A 135 -12.38 -0.20 4.35
CA ILE A 135 -11.39 -0.82 3.46
C ILE A 135 -10.11 0.01 3.56
N VAL A 136 -9.07 -0.60 4.10
CA VAL A 136 -7.74 0.00 4.14
C VAL A 136 -6.90 -0.61 3.01
N VAL A 137 -6.40 0.26 2.15
CA VAL A 137 -5.59 -0.14 0.98
C VAL A 137 -4.15 0.34 1.15
N ASP A 138 -3.21 -0.45 0.65
CA ASP A 138 -1.80 -0.08 0.53
C ASP A 138 -1.18 0.47 1.82
N SER A 139 -1.49 -0.18 2.94
CA SER A 139 -0.99 0.24 4.25
C SER A 139 -0.67 -0.96 5.13
N ALA A 140 0.59 -1.03 5.53
CA ALA A 140 1.15 -2.11 6.33
C ALA A 140 0.72 -2.08 7.80
N ASP A 141 0.28 -0.92 8.31
CA ASP A 141 -0.08 -0.74 9.71
C ASP A 141 -1.08 0.41 9.89
N LEU A 142 -1.99 0.31 10.88
CA LEU A 142 -2.98 1.37 11.14
C LEU A 142 -2.36 2.72 11.46
N ASN A 143 -1.17 2.76 12.08
CA ASN A 143 -0.48 4.02 12.36
C ASN A 143 -0.04 4.75 11.08
N LEU A 144 0.12 4.04 9.96
CA LEU A 144 0.47 4.66 8.67
C LEU A 144 -0.71 5.41 8.03
N LEU A 145 -1.91 5.30 8.58
CA LEU A 145 -3.08 6.08 8.14
C LEU A 145 -3.10 7.51 8.68
N GLY A 146 -2.15 7.86 9.56
CA GLY A 146 -2.01 9.23 10.09
C GLY A 146 -3.21 9.68 10.91
N SER A 147 -3.59 10.96 10.75
CA SER A 147 -4.69 11.61 11.50
C SER A 147 -6.02 10.88 11.36
N VAL A 148 -6.29 10.27 10.20
CA VAL A 148 -7.53 9.49 9.98
C VAL A 148 -7.67 8.38 11.01
N TYR A 149 -6.58 7.72 11.39
CA TYR A 149 -6.61 6.69 12.42
C TYR A 149 -6.52 7.28 13.83
N THR A 150 -5.59 8.21 14.08
CA THR A 150 -5.35 8.72 15.44
C THR A 150 -6.55 9.50 15.99
N ASP A 151 -7.28 10.20 15.14
CA ASP A 151 -8.39 11.06 15.55
C ASP A 151 -9.70 10.26 15.65
N HIS A 152 -9.76 9.09 15.00
CA HIS A 152 -10.96 8.24 14.91
C HIS A 152 -10.73 6.80 15.39
N MET A 153 -9.83 6.58 16.36
CA MET A 153 -9.45 5.23 16.84
C MET A 153 -10.64 4.38 17.31
N ASP A 154 -11.66 5.01 17.90
CA ASP A 154 -12.88 4.32 18.36
C ASP A 154 -13.65 3.71 17.18
N MET A 155 -13.77 4.42 16.05
CA MET A 155 -14.38 3.91 14.82
C MET A 155 -13.61 2.68 14.30
N PHE A 156 -12.28 2.79 14.17
CA PHE A 156 -11.44 1.68 13.69
C PHE A 156 -11.45 0.45 14.61
N SER A 157 -11.80 0.61 15.89
CA SER A 157 -11.95 -0.50 16.84
C SER A 157 -13.30 -1.22 16.72
N LYS A 158 -14.33 -0.56 16.20
CA LYS A 158 -15.72 -1.04 16.16
C LYS A 158 -16.16 -1.52 14.78
N VAL A 159 -15.72 -0.83 13.72
CA VAL A 159 -16.14 -1.12 12.35
C VAL A 159 -15.23 -2.20 11.75
N PRO A 160 -15.77 -3.25 11.10
CA PRO A 160 -14.95 -4.29 10.49
C PRO A 160 -14.04 -3.71 9.40
N ILE A 161 -12.83 -4.28 9.26
CA ILE A 161 -11.79 -3.79 8.36
C ILE A 161 -11.43 -4.87 7.33
N ILE A 162 -11.46 -4.53 6.05
CA ILE A 162 -10.75 -5.26 4.99
C ILE A 162 -9.40 -4.58 4.77
N ASN A 163 -8.30 -5.31 5.00
CA ASN A 163 -6.95 -4.82 4.73
C ASN A 163 -6.44 -5.42 3.43
N ILE A 164 -6.17 -4.57 2.44
CA ILE A 164 -5.68 -4.92 1.11
C ILE A 164 -4.28 -4.36 0.95
N ASP A 165 -3.27 -5.21 0.82
CA ASP A 165 -1.88 -4.75 0.84
C ASP A 165 -0.92 -5.76 0.18
N HIS A 166 0.30 -5.32 -0.13
CA HIS A 166 1.38 -6.15 -0.65
C HIS A 166 2.70 -6.00 0.13
N HIS A 167 2.75 -5.17 1.17
CA HIS A 167 3.95 -5.01 1.97
C HIS A 167 4.29 -6.25 2.82
N ILE A 168 5.54 -6.71 2.75
CA ILE A 168 6.05 -7.81 3.61
C ILE A 168 5.96 -7.44 5.10
N SER A 169 6.06 -6.15 5.43
CA SER A 169 5.98 -5.63 6.80
C SER A 169 4.56 -5.52 7.36
N ASN A 170 3.53 -5.88 6.58
CA ASN A 170 2.14 -5.71 7.02
C ASN A 170 1.85 -6.51 8.30
N THR A 171 1.20 -5.87 9.29
CA THR A 171 0.92 -6.44 10.61
C THR A 171 -0.35 -7.31 10.67
N GLY A 172 -1.15 -7.30 9.60
CA GLY A 172 -2.35 -8.11 9.45
C GLY A 172 -3.50 -7.67 10.35
N TYR A 173 -3.67 -6.35 10.52
CA TYR A 173 -4.62 -5.72 11.45
C TYR A 173 -6.09 -5.82 11.02
N GLY A 174 -6.37 -6.11 9.75
CA GLY A 174 -7.72 -6.25 9.23
C GLY A 174 -8.46 -7.48 9.77
N HIS A 175 -9.79 -7.39 9.86
CA HIS A 175 -10.66 -8.53 10.14
C HIS A 175 -10.70 -9.50 8.95
N ILE A 176 -10.63 -8.95 7.74
CA ILE A 176 -10.45 -9.68 6.47
C ILE A 176 -9.15 -9.18 5.85
N LYS A 177 -8.33 -10.11 5.35
CA LYS A 177 -6.96 -9.84 4.90
C LYS A 177 -6.81 -10.28 3.46
N LEU A 178 -6.55 -9.33 2.57
CA LEU A 178 -6.15 -9.56 1.19
C LEU A 178 -4.70 -9.07 1.07
N ILE A 179 -3.76 -9.84 1.61
CA ILE A 179 -2.35 -9.49 1.65
C ILE A 179 -1.56 -10.47 0.76
N ASP A 180 -1.00 -9.98 -0.35
CA ASP A 180 -0.12 -10.78 -1.23
C ASP A 180 1.25 -10.11 -1.36
N PRO A 181 2.25 -10.50 -0.54
CA PRO A 181 3.59 -9.95 -0.63
C PRO A 181 4.35 -10.31 -1.91
N THR A 182 3.77 -11.15 -2.76
CA THR A 182 4.32 -11.48 -4.08
C THR A 182 3.73 -10.62 -5.20
N ALA A 183 2.69 -9.81 -4.91
CA ALA A 183 2.10 -8.86 -5.84
C ALA A 183 3.03 -7.66 -6.05
N ALA A 184 3.05 -7.15 -7.28
CA ALA A 184 3.89 -6.00 -7.61
C ALA A 184 3.33 -4.68 -7.08
N SER A 185 2.06 -4.64 -6.67
CA SER A 185 1.36 -3.46 -6.16
C SER A 185 0.08 -3.87 -5.39
N ALA A 186 -0.49 -2.98 -4.58
CA ALA A 186 -1.81 -3.16 -3.98
C ALA A 186 -2.93 -3.22 -5.05
N THR A 187 -2.78 -2.47 -6.15
CA THR A 187 -3.68 -2.55 -7.31
C THR A 187 -3.68 -3.93 -8.00
N GLU A 188 -2.57 -4.68 -7.98
CA GLU A 188 -2.52 -6.06 -8.46
C GLU A 188 -3.35 -7.00 -7.56
N VAL A 189 -3.33 -6.79 -6.24
CA VAL A 189 -4.18 -7.53 -5.29
C VAL A 189 -5.66 -7.24 -5.56
N LEU A 190 -6.01 -5.97 -5.77
CA LEU A 190 -7.36 -5.55 -6.13
C LEU A 190 -7.83 -6.16 -7.45
N TYR A 191 -6.96 -6.19 -8.47
CA TYR A 191 -7.27 -6.82 -9.75
C TYR A 191 -7.67 -8.29 -9.56
N HIS A 192 -6.90 -9.04 -8.78
CA HIS A 192 -7.22 -10.43 -8.50
C HIS A 192 -8.54 -10.61 -7.75
N TRP A 193 -8.84 -9.72 -6.80
CA TRP A 193 -10.13 -9.76 -6.11
C TRP A 193 -11.29 -9.41 -7.05
N PHE A 194 -11.19 -8.34 -7.82
CA PHE A 194 -12.25 -7.88 -8.72
C PHE A 194 -12.50 -8.85 -9.87
N THR A 195 -11.51 -9.66 -10.25
CA THR A 195 -11.64 -10.69 -11.28
C THR A 195 -11.95 -12.09 -10.74
N SER A 196 -12.02 -12.26 -9.41
CA SER A 196 -12.25 -13.57 -8.76
C SER A 196 -13.61 -14.21 -9.09
N ARG A 197 -14.60 -13.39 -9.48
CA ARG A 197 -15.93 -13.81 -9.91
C ARG A 197 -16.34 -13.04 -11.17
N HIS A 198 -17.10 -13.69 -12.06
CA HIS A 198 -17.55 -13.08 -13.31
C HIS A 198 -18.40 -11.82 -13.09
N ASP A 199 -19.34 -11.86 -12.13
CA ASP A 199 -20.22 -10.72 -11.84
C ASP A 199 -19.49 -9.50 -11.27
N LEU A 200 -18.34 -9.72 -10.61
CA LEU A 200 -17.44 -8.65 -10.18
C LEU A 200 -16.57 -8.16 -11.35
N ARG A 201 -16.04 -9.07 -12.17
CA ARG A 201 -15.22 -8.72 -13.35
C ARG A 201 -15.99 -7.82 -14.31
N ASP A 202 -17.28 -8.07 -14.51
CA ASP A 202 -18.16 -7.28 -15.37
C ASP A 202 -18.37 -5.84 -14.88
N LYS A 203 -17.97 -5.53 -13.64
CA LYS A 203 -18.01 -4.17 -13.08
C LYS A 203 -16.75 -3.37 -13.36
N ILE A 204 -15.67 -4.00 -13.83
CA ILE A 204 -14.42 -3.30 -14.15
C ILE A 204 -14.64 -2.44 -15.39
N THR A 205 -14.88 -1.16 -15.17
CA THR A 205 -14.99 -0.16 -16.24
C THR A 205 -13.61 0.25 -16.74
N ARG A 206 -13.58 0.98 -17.85
CA ARG A 206 -12.37 1.63 -18.37
C ARG A 206 -11.64 2.47 -17.31
N ASP A 207 -12.40 3.13 -16.43
CA ASP A 207 -11.84 3.98 -15.38
C ASP A 207 -11.23 3.15 -14.26
N ILE A 208 -11.90 2.08 -13.81
CA ILE A 208 -11.31 1.13 -12.85
C ILE A 208 -10.05 0.50 -13.45
N ALA A 209 -10.08 0.09 -14.72
CA ALA A 209 -8.92 -0.48 -15.39
C ALA A 209 -7.75 0.53 -15.47
N THR A 210 -8.03 1.81 -15.70
CA THR A 210 -7.02 2.88 -15.70
C THR A 210 -6.42 3.08 -14.31
N LEU A 211 -7.23 3.06 -13.25
CA LEU A 211 -6.76 3.17 -11.87
C LEU A 211 -5.87 1.98 -11.49
N LEU A 212 -6.35 0.75 -11.72
CA LEU A 212 -5.57 -0.47 -11.46
C LEU A 212 -4.24 -0.46 -12.22
N LEU A 213 -4.25 -0.04 -13.50
CA LEU A 213 -3.03 0.03 -14.30
C LEU A 213 -2.08 1.13 -13.82
N THR A 214 -2.61 2.23 -13.27
CA THR A 214 -1.79 3.33 -12.74
C THR A 214 -0.92 2.83 -11.61
N GLY A 215 -1.51 2.23 -10.58
CA GLY A 215 -0.78 1.71 -9.43
C GLY A 215 0.26 0.65 -9.82
N LEU A 216 -0.13 -0.28 -10.71
CA LEU A 216 0.77 -1.31 -11.22
C LEU A 216 1.97 -0.73 -11.98
N ILE A 217 1.73 0.27 -12.84
CA ILE A 217 2.80 0.96 -13.57
C ILE A 217 3.70 1.71 -12.58
N THR A 218 3.15 2.45 -11.63
CA THR A 218 3.95 3.29 -10.75
C THR A 218 4.82 2.49 -9.81
N ASP A 219 4.28 1.42 -9.22
CA ASP A 219 5.00 0.63 -8.23
C ASP A 219 6.05 -0.30 -8.85
N THR A 220 5.88 -0.65 -10.13
CA THR A 220 6.92 -1.34 -10.93
C THR A 220 7.92 -0.38 -11.60
N ARG A 221 7.75 0.94 -11.44
CA ARG A 221 8.47 1.99 -12.19
C ARG A 221 8.39 1.79 -13.71
N SER A 222 7.18 1.57 -14.21
CA SER A 222 6.89 1.19 -15.59
C SER A 222 7.65 -0.07 -15.99
N PHE A 223 7.57 -1.10 -15.14
CA PHE A 223 8.17 -2.42 -15.34
C PHE A 223 9.71 -2.44 -15.39
N GLN A 224 10.36 -1.49 -14.71
CA GLN A 224 11.83 -1.33 -14.71
C GLN A 224 12.50 -1.88 -13.44
N ASN A 225 11.74 -2.09 -12.37
CA ASN A 225 12.29 -2.56 -11.10
C ASN A 225 12.12 -4.10 -10.92
N PRO A 226 12.81 -4.71 -9.94
CA PRO A 226 12.72 -6.15 -9.67
C PRO A 226 11.36 -6.66 -9.20
N ASN A 227 10.42 -5.78 -8.80
CA ASN A 227 9.07 -6.16 -8.42
C ASN A 227 8.22 -6.55 -9.65
N THR A 228 8.70 -6.25 -10.86
CA THR A 228 8.06 -6.67 -12.11
C THR A 228 8.06 -8.19 -12.23
N THR A 229 6.87 -8.78 -12.43
CA THR A 229 6.70 -10.23 -12.60
C THR A 229 6.02 -10.53 -13.95
N PRO A 230 6.10 -11.78 -14.46
CA PRO A 230 5.30 -12.17 -15.62
C PRO A 230 3.80 -11.91 -15.39
N ARG A 231 3.33 -12.13 -14.16
CA ARG A 231 1.94 -11.87 -13.75
C ARG A 231 1.58 -10.40 -13.87
N SER A 232 2.43 -9.47 -13.44
CA SER A 232 2.13 -8.03 -13.57
C SER A 232 2.07 -7.59 -15.04
N LEU A 233 2.87 -8.18 -15.93
CA LEU A 233 2.80 -7.92 -17.37
C LEU A 233 1.50 -8.47 -18.00
N ASP A 234 1.07 -9.67 -17.62
CA ASP A 234 -0.20 -10.25 -18.09
C ASP A 234 -1.40 -9.41 -17.63
N ILE A 235 -1.39 -8.98 -16.36
CA ILE A 235 -2.42 -8.09 -15.81
C ILE A 235 -2.45 -6.76 -16.56
N ALA A 236 -1.29 -6.18 -16.84
CA ALA A 236 -1.21 -4.95 -17.62
C ALA A 236 -1.81 -5.11 -19.02
N ALA A 237 -1.57 -6.25 -19.67
CA ALA A 237 -2.19 -6.58 -20.96
C ALA A 237 -3.72 -6.68 -20.86
N GLU A 238 -4.24 -7.41 -19.86
CA GLU A 238 -5.69 -7.52 -19.64
C GLU A 238 -6.34 -6.17 -19.34
N LEU A 239 -5.70 -5.32 -18.52
CA LEU A 239 -6.20 -3.98 -18.21
C LEU A 239 -6.23 -3.08 -19.46
N LEU A 240 -5.24 -3.20 -20.34
CA LEU A 240 -5.24 -2.52 -21.64
C LEU A 240 -6.39 -3.00 -22.54
N GLU A 241 -6.67 -4.31 -22.57
CA GLU A 241 -7.84 -4.86 -23.27
C GLU A 241 -9.16 -4.33 -22.70
N MET A 242 -9.23 -4.11 -21.38
CA MET A 242 -10.35 -3.45 -20.70
C MET A 242 -10.41 -1.92 -20.93
N GLY A 243 -9.48 -1.37 -21.72
CA GLY A 243 -9.49 0.01 -22.17
C GLY A 243 -8.71 1.00 -21.31
N ALA A 244 -7.88 0.51 -20.38
CA ALA A 244 -7.03 1.35 -19.54
C ALA A 244 -6.22 2.36 -20.37
N ARG A 245 -6.16 3.62 -19.89
CA ARG A 245 -5.57 4.74 -20.64
C ARG A 245 -4.07 4.89 -20.39
N GLN A 246 -3.29 3.89 -20.78
CA GLN A 246 -1.85 3.84 -20.49
C GLN A 246 -1.07 5.07 -20.98
N GLN A 247 -1.38 5.64 -22.14
CA GLN A 247 -0.69 6.84 -22.62
C GLN A 247 -0.94 8.06 -21.72
N GLU A 248 -2.13 8.18 -21.16
CA GLU A 248 -2.48 9.24 -20.20
C GLU A 248 -1.72 9.07 -18.88
N ILE A 249 -1.63 7.82 -18.40
CA ILE A 249 -0.85 7.48 -17.20
C ILE A 249 0.62 7.88 -17.41
N ILE A 250 1.24 7.41 -18.49
CA ILE A 250 2.65 7.71 -18.78
C ILE A 250 2.88 9.21 -18.97
N GLN A 251 1.95 9.90 -19.64
CA GLN A 251 2.07 11.33 -19.86
C GLN A 251 2.15 12.08 -18.53
N ASN A 252 1.19 11.85 -17.63
CA ASN A 252 1.09 12.60 -16.38
C ASN A 252 2.10 12.15 -15.32
N VAL A 253 2.41 10.86 -15.24
CA VAL A 253 3.34 10.32 -14.22
C VAL A 253 4.80 10.56 -14.59
N TYR A 254 5.19 10.32 -15.85
CA TYR A 254 6.61 10.30 -16.24
C TYR A 254 7.01 11.42 -17.18
N LYS A 255 6.12 11.85 -18.10
CA LYS A 255 6.48 12.77 -19.21
C LYS A 255 6.06 14.22 -19.01
N THR A 256 5.37 14.55 -17.92
CA THR A 256 5.01 15.93 -17.59
C THR A 256 5.85 16.41 -16.42
N LYS A 257 6.59 17.50 -16.64
CA LYS A 257 7.35 18.22 -15.60
C LYS A 257 7.24 19.72 -15.87
N PRO A 258 7.10 20.57 -14.83
CA PRO A 258 7.22 22.02 -14.98
C PRO A 258 8.54 22.42 -15.66
N LEU A 259 8.53 23.53 -16.41
CA LEU A 259 9.75 24.04 -17.04
C LEU A 259 10.82 24.41 -16.01
N SER A 260 10.42 24.94 -14.85
CA SER A 260 11.29 25.20 -13.68
C SER A 260 12.01 23.93 -13.23
N THR A 261 11.29 22.81 -13.09
CA THR A 261 11.85 21.49 -12.78
C THR A 261 12.89 21.07 -13.83
N LEU A 262 12.58 21.19 -15.13
CA LEU A 262 13.53 20.81 -16.18
C LEU A 262 14.79 21.70 -16.18
N LYS A 263 14.64 22.99 -15.93
CA LYS A 263 15.76 23.94 -15.83
C LYS A 263 16.66 23.64 -14.64
N ILE A 264 16.08 23.44 -13.44
CA ILE A 264 16.87 23.14 -12.25
C ILE A 264 17.54 21.76 -12.35
N TRP A 265 16.90 20.80 -13.01
CA TRP A 265 17.54 19.53 -13.36
C TRP A 265 18.73 19.75 -14.29
N GLY A 266 18.57 20.55 -15.36
CA GLY A 266 19.68 20.91 -16.23
C GLY A 266 20.84 21.59 -15.49
N ARG A 267 20.55 22.44 -14.50
CA ARG A 267 21.55 23.06 -13.63
C ARG A 267 22.30 22.03 -12.80
N ALA A 268 21.59 21.10 -12.15
CA ALA A 268 22.19 20.03 -11.36
C ALA A 268 23.06 19.10 -12.21
N LEU A 269 22.57 18.67 -13.37
CA LEU A 269 23.33 17.80 -14.27
C LEU A 269 24.65 18.44 -14.72
N ASN A 270 24.66 19.75 -14.99
CA ASN A 270 25.88 20.49 -15.32
C ASN A 270 26.85 20.64 -14.13
N GLN A 271 26.37 20.48 -12.90
CA GLN A 271 27.17 20.59 -11.68
C GLN A 271 27.66 19.24 -11.15
N ILE A 272 27.37 18.12 -11.82
CA ILE A 272 27.81 16.78 -11.39
C ILE A 272 29.33 16.75 -11.20
N GLN A 273 29.74 16.27 -10.03
CA GLN A 273 31.11 15.97 -9.64
C GLN A 273 31.26 14.47 -9.42
N ILE A 274 32.45 13.96 -9.71
CA ILE A 274 32.76 12.53 -9.59
C ILE A 274 34.14 12.37 -8.96
N ASP A 275 34.22 11.55 -7.91
CA ASP A 275 35.47 10.97 -7.45
C ASP A 275 35.50 9.48 -7.80
N LYS A 276 36.24 9.14 -8.85
CA LYS A 276 36.34 7.77 -9.36
C LYS A 276 37.07 6.83 -8.41
N ASN A 277 37.98 7.35 -7.58
CA ASN A 277 38.75 6.53 -6.65
C ASN A 277 37.87 6.13 -5.46
N ALA A 278 37.11 7.08 -4.94
CA ALA A 278 36.15 6.82 -3.87
C ALA A 278 34.81 6.28 -4.38
N ARG A 279 34.60 6.20 -5.70
CA ARG A 279 33.37 5.72 -6.35
C ARG A 279 32.12 6.46 -5.86
N ILE A 280 32.21 7.79 -5.76
CA ILE A 280 31.10 8.66 -5.34
C ILE A 280 30.82 9.72 -6.41
N VAL A 281 29.53 9.94 -6.67
CA VAL A 281 29.01 10.96 -7.57
C VAL A 281 28.14 11.91 -6.75
N TRP A 282 28.27 13.22 -6.95
CA TRP A 282 27.38 14.16 -6.31
C TRP A 282 27.05 15.35 -7.19
N SER A 283 25.92 15.99 -6.91
CA SER A 283 25.54 17.29 -7.43
C SER A 283 25.03 18.16 -6.29
N ALA A 284 25.10 19.47 -6.46
CA ALA A 284 24.59 20.42 -5.49
C ALA A 284 23.74 21.50 -6.19
N ILE A 285 22.68 21.95 -5.52
CA ILE A 285 21.82 23.05 -5.95
C ILE A 285 21.71 24.03 -4.79
N SER A 286 22.18 25.26 -5.00
CA SER A 286 22.08 26.34 -4.02
C SER A 286 20.72 27.01 -4.04
N ARG A 287 20.43 27.85 -3.04
CA ARG A 287 19.23 28.71 -3.04
C ARG A 287 19.24 29.73 -4.17
N GLU A 288 20.41 30.20 -4.57
CA GLU A 288 20.59 31.08 -5.72
C GLU A 288 20.20 30.37 -7.02
N ASP A 289 20.65 29.12 -7.22
CA ASP A 289 20.27 28.30 -8.37
C ASP A 289 18.73 28.10 -8.44
N LEU A 290 18.09 27.84 -7.31
CA LEU A 290 16.63 27.71 -7.21
C LEU A 290 15.92 29.00 -7.60
N ALA A 291 16.37 30.14 -7.05
CA ALA A 291 15.79 31.45 -7.34
C ALA A 291 15.95 31.85 -8.81
N GLU A 292 17.12 31.62 -9.42
CA GLU A 292 17.37 31.91 -10.84
C GLU A 292 16.46 31.12 -11.79
N MET A 293 16.09 29.89 -11.40
CA MET A 293 15.25 29.01 -12.21
C MET A 293 13.77 29.10 -11.88
N GLU A 294 13.39 29.98 -10.95
CA GLU A 294 12.03 30.10 -10.40
C GLU A 294 11.50 28.74 -9.90
N ALA A 295 12.39 27.98 -9.25
CA ALA A 295 12.12 26.62 -8.80
C ALA A 295 12.12 26.52 -7.26
N GLY A 296 11.34 25.61 -6.71
CA GLY A 296 11.39 25.21 -5.31
C GLY A 296 12.35 24.04 -5.05
N SER A 297 12.85 23.92 -3.83
CA SER A 297 13.76 22.83 -3.42
C SER A 297 13.14 21.44 -3.64
N LYS A 298 11.81 21.32 -3.52
CA LYS A 298 11.06 20.08 -3.82
C LYS A 298 11.17 19.64 -5.28
N GLU A 299 11.38 20.56 -6.23
CA GLU A 299 11.56 20.23 -7.65
C GLU A 299 12.92 19.59 -7.96
N THR A 300 13.86 19.62 -7.00
CA THR A 300 15.09 18.82 -7.09
C THR A 300 14.87 17.34 -6.79
N SER A 301 13.67 16.95 -6.34
CA SER A 301 13.28 15.55 -6.19
C SER A 301 13.28 14.83 -7.55
N GLY A 302 13.55 13.53 -7.56
CA GLY A 302 13.49 12.68 -8.75
C GLY A 302 14.76 12.66 -9.60
N ILE A 303 15.48 13.78 -9.78
CA ILE A 303 16.70 13.80 -10.62
C ILE A 303 17.79 12.81 -10.15
N LEU A 304 17.90 12.61 -8.84
CA LEU A 304 18.84 11.65 -8.28
C LEU A 304 18.51 10.23 -8.72
N ASP A 305 17.23 9.86 -8.62
CA ASP A 305 16.69 8.56 -9.01
C ASP A 305 16.74 8.36 -10.53
N ASP A 306 16.28 9.35 -11.29
CA ASP A 306 16.03 9.22 -12.72
C ASP A 306 17.29 9.37 -13.58
N LEU A 307 18.24 10.20 -13.14
CA LEU A 307 19.38 10.60 -13.99
C LEU A 307 20.73 10.43 -13.30
N ILE A 308 20.97 11.03 -12.14
CA ILE A 308 22.31 11.05 -11.53
C ILE A 308 22.77 9.63 -11.15
N SER A 309 21.86 8.79 -10.65
CA SER A 309 22.18 7.41 -10.28
C SER A 309 22.49 6.48 -11.45
N THR A 310 22.32 6.95 -12.69
CA THR A 310 22.65 6.19 -13.91
C THR A 310 24.12 6.30 -14.31
N VAL A 311 24.90 7.20 -13.68
CA VAL A 311 26.34 7.32 -13.92
C VAL A 311 27.02 6.01 -13.53
N PRO A 312 27.72 5.31 -14.43
CA PRO A 312 28.33 4.02 -14.12
C PRO A 312 29.50 4.17 -13.14
N ASP A 313 29.91 3.05 -12.56
CA ASP A 313 31.12 2.91 -11.73
C ASP A 313 31.16 3.74 -10.43
N ALA A 314 29.99 4.10 -9.89
CA ALA A 314 29.86 4.67 -8.56
C ALA A 314 29.04 3.77 -7.61
N ASP A 315 29.40 3.77 -6.34
CA ASP A 315 28.71 3.03 -5.28
C ASP A 315 27.77 3.94 -4.47
N VAL A 316 28.00 5.25 -4.46
CA VAL A 316 27.16 6.24 -3.77
C VAL A 316 26.89 7.43 -4.68
N TYR A 317 25.65 7.88 -4.69
CA TYR A 317 25.16 9.05 -5.42
C TYR A 317 24.49 10.00 -4.44
N VAL A 318 24.83 11.29 -4.50
CA VAL A 318 24.31 12.29 -3.55
C VAL A 318 23.79 13.52 -4.29
N MET A 319 22.59 13.95 -3.92
CA MET A 319 22.03 15.25 -4.32
C MET A 319 21.94 16.15 -3.10
N PHE A 320 22.68 17.25 -3.12
CA PHE A 320 22.62 18.28 -2.10
C PHE A 320 21.72 19.42 -2.56
N THR A 321 20.75 19.80 -1.74
CA THR A 321 19.83 20.90 -2.04
C THR A 321 19.78 21.84 -0.85
N GLU A 322 20.04 23.12 -1.06
CA GLU A 322 19.79 24.15 -0.07
C GLU A 322 18.28 24.37 0.10
N LEU A 323 17.80 24.46 1.34
CA LEU A 323 16.38 24.61 1.62
C LEU A 323 15.98 26.07 1.85
N GLU A 324 14.76 26.42 1.47
CA GLU A 324 14.21 27.76 1.61
C GLU A 324 14.13 28.20 3.09
N ASP A 325 13.81 27.25 3.99
CA ASP A 325 13.74 27.44 5.45
C ASP A 325 15.12 27.48 6.13
N GLY A 326 16.20 27.29 5.37
CA GLY A 326 17.56 27.24 5.89
C GLY A 326 18.10 25.81 5.98
N GLY A 327 19.44 25.70 5.99
CA GLY A 327 20.10 24.41 5.99
C GLY A 327 20.13 23.74 4.62
N LEU A 328 20.75 22.56 4.61
CA LEU A 328 21.03 21.74 3.44
C LEU A 328 20.42 20.36 3.66
N LYS A 329 19.77 19.82 2.62
CA LYS A 329 19.33 18.43 2.56
C LYS A 329 20.22 17.65 1.63
N ALA A 330 20.70 16.50 2.09
CA ALA A 330 21.36 15.51 1.24
C ALA A 330 20.42 14.32 1.03
N SER A 331 20.16 14.00 -0.24
CA SER A 331 19.46 12.76 -0.64
C SER A 331 20.48 11.81 -1.24
N MET A 332 20.46 10.54 -0.85
CA MET A 332 21.46 9.54 -1.23
C MET A 332 20.85 8.30 -1.85
N ARG A 333 21.57 7.72 -2.81
CA ARG A 333 21.35 6.38 -3.35
C ARG A 333 22.66 5.60 -3.32
N SER A 334 22.58 4.27 -3.26
CA SER A 334 23.78 3.43 -3.35
C SER A 334 23.57 2.12 -4.09
N SER A 335 24.70 1.57 -4.57
CA SER A 335 24.80 0.19 -5.02
C SER A 335 24.70 -0.77 -3.83
N PRO A 336 24.50 -2.09 -4.03
CA PRO A 336 24.55 -3.12 -2.99
C PRO A 336 25.82 -3.12 -2.10
N ALA A 337 26.90 -2.46 -2.51
CA ALA A 337 28.16 -2.44 -1.77
C ALA A 337 28.15 -1.53 -0.51
N ILE A 338 27.30 -0.50 -0.46
CA ILE A 338 27.33 0.54 0.60
C ILE A 338 25.97 0.76 1.22
N ASP A 339 25.88 0.72 2.56
CA ASP A 339 24.67 1.09 3.31
C ASP A 339 24.63 2.59 3.62
N VAL A 340 23.88 3.33 2.83
CA VAL A 340 23.76 4.80 3.00
C VAL A 340 22.87 5.20 4.17
N SER A 341 21.99 4.33 4.66
CA SER A 341 21.21 4.62 5.87
C SER A 341 22.12 4.63 7.10
N ALA A 342 23.01 3.64 7.20
CA ALA A 342 24.01 3.61 8.26
C ALA A 342 24.96 4.81 8.18
N LEU A 343 25.43 5.20 6.99
CA LEU A 343 26.25 6.42 6.81
C LEU A 343 25.50 7.67 7.27
N SER A 344 24.23 7.81 6.84
CA SER A 344 23.38 8.95 7.20
C SER A 344 23.20 9.08 8.71
N ALA A 345 22.85 7.97 9.37
CA ALA A 345 22.57 7.94 10.80
C ALA A 345 23.83 8.20 11.64
N GLN A 346 24.95 7.53 11.32
CA GLN A 346 26.16 7.58 12.14
C GLN A 346 26.91 8.91 12.00
N ILE A 347 26.94 9.49 10.79
CA ILE A 347 27.75 10.69 10.51
C ILE A 347 26.92 11.96 10.73
N PHE A 348 25.63 11.93 10.38
CA PHE A 348 24.81 13.14 10.28
C PHE A 348 23.51 13.08 11.10
N GLY A 349 23.25 11.99 11.83
CA GLY A 349 21.98 11.81 12.55
C GLY A 349 20.75 11.73 11.64
N GLY A 350 20.95 11.40 10.35
CA GLY A 350 19.87 11.19 9.40
C GLY A 350 19.33 9.75 9.43
N GLY A 351 18.73 9.31 8.32
CA GLY A 351 18.22 7.94 8.22
C GLY A 351 17.60 7.61 6.87
N GLY A 352 16.97 6.45 6.80
CA GLY A 352 16.30 5.91 5.62
C GLY A 352 16.53 4.41 5.46
N HIS A 353 16.51 3.95 4.22
CA HIS A 353 16.76 2.55 3.86
C HIS A 353 18.20 2.34 3.39
N PRO A 354 18.72 1.09 3.46
CA PRO A 354 20.11 0.81 3.11
C PRO A 354 20.54 1.32 1.75
N ARG A 355 19.64 1.40 0.76
CA ARG A 355 19.94 1.88 -0.62
C ARG A 355 19.43 3.29 -0.91
N ALA A 356 18.70 3.90 0.01
CA ALA A 356 18.06 5.20 -0.16
C ALA A 356 17.89 5.88 1.19
N ALA A 357 18.69 6.90 1.45
CA ALA A 357 18.69 7.61 2.73
C ALA A 357 18.92 9.09 2.53
N GLY A 358 18.78 9.87 3.60
CA GLY A 358 19.12 11.29 3.56
C GLY A 358 19.38 11.86 4.94
N PHE A 359 19.98 13.04 4.97
CA PHE A 359 20.25 13.81 6.18
C PHE A 359 20.05 15.30 5.93
N ARG A 360 19.97 16.06 7.01
CA ARG A 360 19.95 17.53 6.97
C ARG A 360 21.11 18.09 7.78
N VAL A 361 21.67 19.19 7.29
CA VAL A 361 22.60 20.04 8.03
C VAL A 361 21.88 21.37 8.25
N THR A 362 21.59 21.71 9.50
CA THR A 362 20.73 22.86 9.84
C THR A 362 21.45 24.19 9.74
N GLU A 363 22.74 24.22 10.05
CA GLU A 363 23.55 25.44 10.11
C GLU A 363 24.84 25.25 9.31
N PHE A 364 25.14 26.23 8.46
CA PHE A 364 26.41 26.33 7.75
C PHE A 364 26.68 27.78 7.35
N ASP A 365 27.95 28.14 7.19
CA ASP A 365 28.35 29.48 6.73
C ASP A 365 28.42 29.57 5.19
N ASN A 366 28.91 28.50 4.54
CA ASN A 366 29.08 28.45 3.09
C ASN A 366 28.61 27.11 2.53
N PHE A 367 27.58 27.17 1.68
CA PHE A 367 26.94 25.99 1.11
C PHE A 367 27.94 25.05 0.40
N GLN A 368 28.82 25.60 -0.44
CA GLN A 368 29.76 24.80 -1.22
C GLN A 368 30.82 24.13 -0.34
N LEU A 369 31.34 24.83 0.67
CA LEU A 369 32.28 24.24 1.62
C LEU A 369 31.63 23.11 2.42
N THR A 370 30.40 23.32 2.91
CA THR A 370 29.67 22.29 3.66
C THR A 370 29.34 21.07 2.79
N VAL A 371 29.01 21.26 1.51
CA VAL A 371 28.87 20.14 0.55
C VAL A 371 30.16 19.32 0.49
N LEU A 372 31.31 19.97 0.33
CA LEU A 372 32.60 19.28 0.24
C LEU A 372 32.97 18.56 1.55
N GLU A 373 32.69 19.16 2.70
CA GLU A 373 32.87 18.54 4.02
C GLU A 373 31.99 17.29 4.17
N CYS A 374 30.72 17.36 3.74
CA CYS A 374 29.82 16.22 3.75
C CYS A 374 30.34 15.09 2.86
N VAL A 375 30.77 15.42 1.64
CA VAL A 375 31.35 14.45 0.70
C VAL A 375 32.60 13.80 1.30
N GLN A 376 33.48 14.55 1.95
CA GLN A 376 34.67 14.00 2.58
C GLN A 376 34.33 13.00 3.68
N LYS A 377 33.40 13.35 4.58
CA LYS A 377 32.94 12.43 5.64
C LYS A 377 32.29 11.17 5.07
N LEU A 378 31.50 11.31 3.99
CA LEU A 378 30.88 10.16 3.32
C LEU A 378 31.95 9.22 2.75
N LYS A 379 33.00 9.74 2.11
CA LYS A 379 34.12 8.92 1.60
C LYS A 379 34.79 8.13 2.72
N GLU A 380 35.06 8.77 3.85
CA GLU A 380 35.66 8.10 5.03
C GLU A 380 34.75 6.99 5.57
N GLY A 381 33.44 7.26 5.67
CA GLY A 381 32.45 6.25 6.07
C GLY A 381 32.33 5.08 5.09
N MET A 382 32.39 5.35 3.78
CA MET A 382 32.38 4.31 2.74
C MET A 382 33.58 3.36 2.87
N VAL A 383 34.79 3.91 3.06
CA VAL A 383 36.00 3.12 3.28
C VAL A 383 35.89 2.26 4.54
N ALA A 384 35.34 2.83 5.63
CA ALA A 384 35.12 2.09 6.87
C ALA A 384 34.16 0.90 6.69
N GLN A 385 33.02 1.10 6.00
CA GLN A 385 32.05 0.03 5.74
C GLN A 385 32.62 -1.09 4.85
N GLN A 386 33.41 -0.72 3.83
CA GLN A 386 34.06 -1.68 2.95
C GLN A 386 35.11 -2.50 3.70
N SER A 387 35.87 -1.86 4.61
CA SER A 387 36.88 -2.54 5.44
C SER A 387 36.26 -3.51 6.45
N SER A 388 35.11 -3.15 7.06
CA SER A 388 34.38 -4.05 7.98
C SER A 388 33.71 -5.22 7.27
N SER A 389 33.36 -5.07 5.99
CA SER A 389 32.76 -6.15 5.19
C SER A 389 33.80 -7.18 4.74
N GLN A 390 35.08 -6.79 4.65
CA GLN A 390 36.18 -7.70 4.32
C GLN A 390 36.77 -8.43 5.54
N ASN A 391 36.55 -7.92 6.75
CA ASN A 391 36.93 -8.56 8.02
C ASN A 391 35.73 -8.57 8.98
N PRO A 392 34.79 -9.52 8.84
CA PRO A 392 33.71 -9.66 9.81
C PRO A 392 34.32 -9.98 11.18
N PRO A 393 33.78 -9.42 12.28
CA PRO A 393 34.19 -9.83 13.62
C PRO A 393 33.99 -11.34 13.78
N PRO A 394 34.85 -12.04 14.55
CA PRO A 394 34.62 -13.45 14.85
C PRO A 394 33.22 -13.60 15.44
N GLU A 395 32.45 -14.56 14.93
CA GLU A 395 31.10 -14.83 15.41
C GLU A 395 31.08 -14.84 16.95
N PRO A 396 30.09 -14.21 17.59
CA PRO A 396 29.95 -14.34 19.04
C PRO A 396 29.80 -15.82 19.35
N VAL A 397 30.73 -16.35 20.16
CA VAL A 397 30.71 -17.73 20.65
C VAL A 397 29.31 -17.99 21.20
N GLN A 398 28.53 -18.80 20.48
CA GLN A 398 27.28 -19.33 20.98
C GLN A 398 27.60 -20.03 22.29
N LYS A 399 27.12 -19.47 23.41
CA LYS A 399 27.00 -20.25 24.64
C LYS A 399 26.08 -21.42 24.29
N SER A 400 26.67 -22.59 24.17
CA SER A 400 25.97 -23.86 23.95
C SER A 400 24.86 -23.99 25.00
N ILE A 401 23.62 -23.81 24.57
CA ILE A 401 22.45 -24.25 25.33
C ILE A 401 22.50 -25.78 25.30
N PRO A 402 22.47 -26.49 26.46
CA PRO A 402 22.49 -27.94 26.46
C PRO A 402 21.26 -28.47 25.72
N VAL A 403 21.48 -29.23 24.66
CA VAL A 403 20.44 -29.97 23.97
C VAL A 403 19.94 -31.07 24.92
N VAL A 404 18.73 -30.90 25.45
CA VAL A 404 18.00 -32.00 26.11
C VAL A 404 17.61 -32.99 25.01
N LYS A 405 18.24 -34.16 25.00
CA LYS A 405 17.85 -35.28 24.13
C LYS A 405 16.50 -35.84 24.61
N PRO A 406 15.54 -36.14 23.71
CA PRO A 406 14.38 -36.94 24.07
C PRO A 406 14.83 -38.37 24.41
N GLU A 407 14.52 -38.85 25.61
CA GLU A 407 14.71 -40.25 26.00
C GLU A 407 13.69 -41.14 25.27
N VAL A 408 14.20 -42.17 24.60
CA VAL A 408 13.41 -43.27 24.03
C VAL A 408 13.21 -44.34 25.12
N PRO A 409 11.98 -44.83 25.39
CA PRO A 409 11.78 -45.88 26.39
C PRO A 409 12.35 -47.22 25.90
N LYS A 410 13.09 -47.91 26.78
CA LYS A 410 13.63 -49.26 26.54
C LYS A 410 12.49 -50.29 26.43
N LYS A 411 12.60 -51.17 25.43
CA LYS A 411 11.76 -52.37 25.27
C LYS A 411 12.11 -53.42 26.34
N GLU A 412 11.10 -53.96 27.01
CA GLU A 412 11.19 -55.21 27.77
C GLU A 412 11.13 -56.42 26.82
N GLU A 413 12.01 -57.39 27.04
CA GLU A 413 11.99 -58.70 26.37
C GLU A 413 10.91 -59.60 26.99
N VAL A 414 9.99 -60.11 26.17
CA VAL A 414 9.16 -61.27 26.51
C VAL A 414 9.19 -62.25 25.34
N GLN A 415 9.44 -63.53 25.68
CA GLN A 415 9.76 -64.65 24.79
C GLN A 415 8.63 -65.05 23.83
N GLU A 416 9.02 -65.49 22.62
CA GLU A 416 8.17 -66.01 21.54
C GLU A 416 7.56 -67.41 21.85
N PRO A 417 6.33 -67.69 21.36
CA PRO A 417 5.92 -69.03 20.99
C PRO A 417 5.89 -69.21 19.45
N LYS A 418 6.41 -70.36 18.99
CA LYS A 418 6.49 -70.79 17.58
C LYS A 418 5.12 -70.93 16.89
N PRO A 419 5.03 -70.69 15.56
CA PRO A 419 3.79 -70.77 14.79
C PRO A 419 3.45 -72.20 14.33
N LYS A 420 2.16 -72.49 14.18
CA LYS A 420 1.63 -73.64 13.42
C LYS A 420 1.13 -73.18 12.03
N PRO A 421 1.23 -74.03 10.99
CA PRO A 421 1.01 -73.63 9.60
C PRO A 421 -0.46 -73.72 9.18
N ILE A 422 -0.90 -72.85 8.27
CA ILE A 422 -2.22 -72.90 7.63
C ILE A 422 -2.03 -72.94 6.10
N GLU A 423 -2.71 -73.88 5.47
CA GLU A 423 -2.73 -74.21 4.04
C GLU A 423 -3.48 -73.19 3.18
N ILE A 424 -3.09 -73.07 1.91
CA ILE A 424 -3.71 -72.22 0.88
C ILE A 424 -4.47 -73.13 -0.11
N PRO A 425 -5.74 -72.84 -0.47
CA PRO A 425 -6.42 -73.50 -1.58
C PRO A 425 -6.15 -72.83 -2.93
N LYS A 426 -6.00 -73.65 -3.98
CA LYS A 426 -5.89 -73.29 -5.40
C LYS A 426 -7.26 -73.11 -6.07
N ALA A 427 -7.32 -72.24 -7.08
CA ALA A 427 -8.11 -72.31 -8.32
C ALA A 427 -7.97 -70.95 -9.05
N GLU A 428 -8.00 -70.76 -10.37
CA GLU A 428 -7.74 -71.52 -11.59
C GLU A 428 -7.68 -70.44 -12.71
N GLU A 429 -6.89 -70.69 -13.75
CA GLU A 429 -6.69 -69.79 -14.89
C GLU A 429 -7.94 -69.67 -15.79
N SER A 430 -8.19 -68.47 -16.33
CA SER A 430 -8.65 -68.34 -17.73
C SER A 430 -8.21 -67.00 -18.31
N GLY A 431 -7.48 -67.04 -19.42
CA GLY A 431 -6.98 -65.87 -20.12
C GLY A 431 -7.89 -65.41 -21.27
N LYS A 432 -7.71 -64.16 -21.69
CA LYS A 432 -7.55 -63.77 -23.11
C LYS A 432 -7.21 -62.29 -23.25
N VAL A 433 -6.17 -62.04 -24.04
CA VAL A 433 -5.72 -60.77 -24.60
C VAL A 433 -6.63 -60.38 -25.76
N ILE A 434 -7.07 -59.11 -25.87
CA ILE A 434 -7.28 -58.41 -27.16
C ILE A 434 -6.95 -56.92 -26.99
N ASP A 435 -6.26 -56.43 -28.01
CA ASP A 435 -5.63 -55.14 -28.29
C ASP A 435 -6.51 -54.38 -29.32
N VAL A 436 -6.82 -53.08 -29.15
CA VAL A 436 -7.29 -52.21 -30.26
C VAL A 436 -6.97 -50.73 -30.00
N VAL A 437 -6.22 -50.15 -30.94
CA VAL A 437 -5.89 -48.75 -31.20
C VAL A 437 -6.90 -48.16 -32.21
N GLU A 438 -7.14 -46.84 -32.16
CA GLU A 438 -7.76 -45.98 -33.21
C GLU A 438 -9.28 -46.21 -33.49
N GLU A 439 -10.16 -45.26 -33.84
CA GLU A 439 -10.06 -44.04 -34.64
C GLU A 439 -11.38 -43.22 -34.50
N LEU A 440 -11.26 -41.89 -34.39
CA LEU A 440 -11.92 -40.83 -35.21
C LEU A 440 -13.41 -40.85 -35.66
N LYS A 441 -13.94 -39.60 -35.70
CA LYS A 441 -15.11 -39.00 -36.43
C LYS A 441 -16.41 -38.89 -35.62
N ARG A 442 -16.88 -37.68 -35.29
CA ARG A 442 -17.57 -36.67 -36.13
C ARG A 442 -18.89 -37.19 -36.72
N ASP A 443 -19.98 -36.64 -36.21
CA ASP A 443 -21.28 -36.32 -36.83
C ASP A 443 -21.86 -35.25 -35.86
N ASP A 444 -22.05 -33.97 -36.15
CA ASP A 444 -22.72 -33.22 -37.21
C ASP A 444 -24.25 -33.42 -37.32
N VAL A 445 -24.94 -32.29 -37.08
CA VAL A 445 -26.29 -31.89 -37.51
C VAL A 445 -27.53 -32.51 -36.84
N SER A 446 -28.15 -31.72 -35.95
CA SER A 446 -29.48 -31.11 -36.18
C SER A 446 -29.77 -30.02 -35.15
#